data_AF-A0A412FGI3-F1
#
_entry.id   AF-A0A412FGI3-F1
#
_cell.length_a   1.000
_cell.length_b   1.000
_cell.length_c   1.000
_cell.angle_alpha   90.00
_cell.angle_beta   90.00
_cell.angle_gamma   90.00
#
_symmetry.space_group_name_H-M   'P 1'
#
loop_
_entity.id
_entity.type
_entity.pdbx_description
1 polymer ?
#
loop_
_entity_poly.entity_id
_entity_poly.type
_entity_poly.pdbx_seq_one_letter_code
_entity_poly.pdbx_strand_id
1 'polypeptide(L)'
;MKWIDKMVERITRKETALNDRFCVNRHTVVCQSGTTDYVSVTIDNTDGFDFDFWTKQLCFEKDCKYRSEIKAAFDKIYGTRNIECCE
;
A
#
# COMPACT_ATOMS: atom_id res chain seq x y z
N MET A 1 15.94 4.21 4.66
CA MET A 1 14.65 3.62 4.23
C MET A 1 13.96 4.58 3.26
N LYS A 2 13.52 4.12 2.09
CA LYS A 2 12.86 4.97 1.09
C LYS A 2 11.48 5.40 1.62
N TRP A 3 10.89 6.47 1.09
CA TRP A 3 9.58 6.95 1.57
C TRP A 3 8.46 5.91 1.32
N ILE A 4 8.54 5.13 0.23
CA ILE A 4 7.60 4.03 -0.06
C ILE A 4 7.69 2.93 1.00
N ASP A 5 8.92 2.54 1.39
CA ASP A 5 9.10 1.56 2.47
C ASP A 5 8.42 2.04 3.77
N LYS A 6 8.58 3.33 4.13
CA LYS A 6 7.93 3.94 5.31
C LYS A 6 6.41 3.95 5.20
N MET A 7 5.88 4.26 4.02
CA MET A 7 4.44 4.25 3.76
C MET A 7 3.88 2.83 3.92
N VAL A 8 4.49 1.84 3.26
CA VAL A 8 4.05 0.44 3.31
C VAL A 8 4.18 -0.13 4.73
N GLU A 9 5.25 0.19 5.44
CA GLU A 9 5.39 -0.18 6.85
C GLU A 9 4.27 0.42 7.71
N ARG A 10 3.92 1.69 7.48
CA ARG A 10 2.84 2.33 8.24
C ARG A 10 1.49 1.65 7.98
N ILE A 11 1.11 1.42 6.73
CA ILE A 11 -0.21 0.84 6.41
C ILE A 11 -0.33 -0.64 6.82
N THR A 12 0.77 -1.36 6.97
CA THR A 12 0.79 -2.80 7.34
C THR A 12 0.86 -3.05 8.84
N ARG A 13 1.01 -2.01 9.67
CA ARG A 13 1.00 -2.15 11.14
C ARG A 13 -0.41 -2.49 11.62
N LYS A 14 -0.49 -3.46 12.54
CA LYS A 14 -1.74 -4.01 13.09
C LYS A 14 -2.69 -2.97 13.69
N GLU A 15 -2.16 -1.86 14.19
CA GLU A 15 -2.91 -0.81 14.88
C GLU A 15 -3.17 0.42 13.99
N THR A 16 -2.77 0.39 12.73
CA THR A 16 -2.97 1.53 11.84
C THR A 16 -4.45 1.68 11.47
N ALA A 17 -4.98 2.88 11.67
CA ALA A 17 -6.28 3.24 11.13
C ALA A 17 -6.22 3.28 9.60
N LEU A 18 -7.01 2.43 8.93
CA LEU A 18 -7.05 2.31 7.47
C LEU A 18 -8.02 3.30 6.80
N ASN A 19 -8.53 4.27 7.56
CA ASN A 19 -9.30 5.43 7.09
C ASN A 19 -8.62 6.70 7.61
N ASP A 20 -7.43 7.00 7.08
CA ASP A 20 -6.59 8.10 7.55
C ASP A 20 -5.90 8.79 6.36
N ARG A 21 -5.48 10.04 6.58
CA ARG A 21 -4.67 10.81 5.64
C ARG A 21 -3.39 11.26 6.33
N PHE A 22 -2.25 10.94 5.74
CA PHE A 22 -0.96 11.31 6.30
C PHE A 22 0.07 11.67 5.24
N CYS A 23 1.14 12.32 5.67
CA CYS A 23 2.26 12.65 4.81
C CYS A 23 3.45 11.72 5.10
N VAL A 24 4.12 11.28 4.04
CA VAL A 24 5.44 10.64 4.13
C VAL A 24 6.41 11.45 3.27
N ASN A 25 7.35 12.14 3.93
CA ASN A 25 8.17 13.17 3.30
C ASN A 25 7.28 14.22 2.61
N ARG A 26 7.36 14.35 1.27
CA ARG A 26 6.58 15.29 0.46
C ARG A 26 5.30 14.71 -0.13
N HIS A 27 5.05 13.42 0.07
CA HIS A 27 3.94 12.69 -0.54
C HIS A 27 2.77 12.63 0.43
N THR A 28 1.58 12.98 -0.04
CA THR A 28 0.32 12.80 0.67
C THR A 28 -0.20 11.40 0.37
N VAL A 29 -0.57 10.66 1.41
CA VAL A 29 -1.14 9.31 1.31
C VAL A 29 -2.51 9.34 1.96
N VAL A 30 -3.50 8.85 1.24
CA VAL A 30 -4.88 8.68 1.72
C VAL A 30 -5.17 7.19 1.73
N CYS A 31 -5.55 6.67 2.89
CA CYS A 31 -6.01 5.29 3.06
C CYS A 31 -7.52 5.31 3.26
N GLN A 32 -8.22 4.42 2.55
CA GLN A 32 -9.64 4.20 2.69
C GLN A 32 -9.91 2.71 2.82
N SER A 33 -10.77 2.32 3.74
CA SER A 33 -11.18 0.93 3.89
C SER A 33 -12.59 0.78 4.45
N GLY A 34 -13.31 -0.20 3.91
CA GLY A 34 -14.57 -0.68 4.46
C GLY A 34 -14.43 -1.84 5.45
N THR A 35 -13.25 -2.46 5.57
CA THR A 35 -13.01 -3.66 6.39
C THR A 35 -11.64 -3.62 7.07
N THR A 36 -11.35 -4.55 7.98
CA THR A 36 -10.03 -4.66 8.62
C THR A 36 -8.98 -5.29 7.73
N ASP A 37 -9.40 -6.07 6.73
CA ASP A 37 -8.53 -6.93 5.93
C ASP A 37 -8.29 -6.38 4.52
N TYR A 38 -8.66 -5.13 4.26
CA TYR A 38 -8.43 -4.46 2.98
C TYR A 38 -8.01 -3.01 3.19
N VAL A 39 -7.28 -2.42 2.25
CA VAL A 39 -7.04 -0.98 2.17
C VAL A 39 -6.91 -0.55 0.71
N SER A 40 -7.58 0.54 0.35
CA SER A 40 -7.33 1.30 -0.86
C SER A 40 -6.46 2.51 -0.53
N VAL A 41 -5.42 2.75 -1.31
CA VAL A 41 -4.41 3.77 -1.05
C VAL A 41 -4.28 4.68 -2.26
N THR A 42 -4.36 5.99 -2.05
CA THR A 42 -4.07 7.01 -3.05
C THR A 42 -2.88 7.85 -2.63
N ILE A 43 -1.93 8.05 -3.53
CA ILE A 43 -0.71 8.84 -3.35
C ILE A 43 -0.81 10.10 -4.20
N ASP A 44 -0.68 11.27 -3.57
CA ASP A 44 -0.76 12.59 -4.20
C ASP A 44 -2.00 12.79 -5.10
N ASN A 45 -3.11 12.14 -4.77
CA ASN A 45 -4.35 12.10 -5.56
C ASN A 45 -4.16 11.65 -7.03
N THR A 46 -3.07 10.93 -7.32
CA THR A 46 -2.67 10.60 -8.70
C THR A 46 -2.42 9.11 -8.89
N ASP A 47 -1.71 8.47 -7.96
CA ASP A 47 -1.32 7.06 -8.07
C ASP A 47 -2.04 6.23 -7.02
N GLY A 48 -2.76 5.19 -7.43
CA GLY A 48 -3.49 4.32 -6.51
C GLY A 48 -3.05 2.85 -6.53
N PHE A 49 -3.29 2.18 -5.41
CA PHE A 49 -3.24 0.73 -5.29
C PHE A 49 -4.14 0.25 -4.15
N ASP A 50 -4.56 -1.00 -4.25
CA ASP A 50 -5.33 -1.70 -3.25
C ASP A 50 -4.54 -2.89 -2.72
N PHE A 51 -4.71 -3.18 -1.43
CA PHE A 51 -4.11 -4.35 -0.80
C PHE A 51 -5.11 -5.08 0.07
N ASP A 52 -5.24 -6.38 -0.16
CA ASP A 52 -5.99 -7.30 0.68
C ASP A 52 -5.02 -8.00 1.64
N PHE A 53 -5.15 -7.71 2.94
CA PHE A 53 -4.31 -8.27 3.99
C PHE A 53 -4.57 -9.76 4.22
N TRP A 54 -5.73 -10.29 3.84
CA TRP A 54 -6.05 -11.71 3.99
C TRP A 54 -5.46 -12.53 2.84
N THR A 55 -5.83 -12.22 1.61
CA THR A 55 -5.40 -12.94 0.39
C THR A 55 -4.00 -12.57 -0.05
N LYS A 56 -3.46 -11.45 0.44
CA LYS A 56 -2.17 -10.86 0.04
C LYS A 56 -2.13 -10.42 -1.41
N GLN A 57 -3.28 -10.08 -1.97
CA GLN A 57 -3.40 -9.53 -3.31
C GLN A 57 -3.10 -8.02 -3.31
N LEU A 58 -2.28 -7.60 -4.27
CA LEU A 58 -1.88 -6.22 -4.50
C LEU A 58 -2.33 -5.80 -5.90
N CYS A 59 -3.38 -4.99 -5.97
CA CYS A 59 -3.91 -4.47 -7.23
C CYS A 59 -3.45 -3.03 -7.42
N PHE A 60 -3.00 -2.67 -8.61
CA PHE A 60 -2.55 -1.30 -8.91
C PHE A 60 -3.48 -0.63 -9.90
N GLU A 61 -3.71 0.66 -9.74
CA GLU A 61 -4.31 1.46 -10.81
C GLU A 61 -3.42 1.42 -12.06
N LYS A 62 -4.04 1.49 -13.25
CA LYS A 62 -3.40 1.24 -14.54
C LYS A 62 -2.05 1.94 -14.70
N ASP A 63 -2.00 3.24 -14.39
CA ASP A 63 -0.83 4.10 -14.64
C ASP A 63 -0.03 4.42 -13.36
N CYS A 64 -0.20 3.64 -12.29
CA CYS A 64 0.53 3.83 -11.03
C CYS A 64 2.05 3.73 -11.24
N LYS A 65 2.76 4.85 -11.05
CA LYS A 65 4.19 4.96 -11.36
C LYS A 65 5.11 4.26 -10.35
N TYR A 66 4.56 3.84 -9.20
CA TYR A 66 5.30 3.25 -8.09
C TYR A 66 5.13 1.73 -7.95
N ARG A 67 4.55 1.08 -8.97
CA ARG A 67 4.22 -0.36 -8.98
C ARG A 67 5.36 -1.23 -8.46
N SER A 68 6.55 -1.11 -9.04
CA SER A 68 7.70 -1.94 -8.71
C SER A 68 8.20 -1.70 -7.28
N GLU A 69 8.28 -0.44 -6.84
CA GLU A 69 8.75 -0.09 -5.51
C GLU A 69 7.77 -0.47 -4.40
N ILE A 70 6.46 -0.31 -4.64
CA ILE A 70 5.42 -0.72 -3.69
C ILE A 70 5.44 -2.24 -3.55
N LYS A 71 5.45 -3.00 -4.64
CA LYS A 71 5.56 -4.47 -4.60
C LYS A 71 6.81 -4.92 -3.84
N ALA A 72 7.96 -4.32 -4.14
CA ALA A 72 9.20 -4.63 -3.44
C ALA A 72 9.14 -4.31 -1.94
N ALA A 73 8.40 -3.28 -1.51
CA ALA A 73 8.20 -2.97 -0.11
C ALA A 73 7.28 -3.97 0.59
N PHE A 74 6.17 -4.39 -0.04
CA PHE A 74 5.32 -5.46 0.48
C PHE A 74 6.05 -6.80 0.57
N ASP A 75 6.88 -7.12 -0.42
CA ASP A 75 7.71 -8.33 -0.43
C ASP A 75 8.70 -8.39 0.74
N LYS A 76 9.19 -7.25 1.23
CA LYS A 76 10.05 -7.21 2.42
C LYS A 76 9.29 -7.52 3.71
N ILE A 77 8.01 -7.19 3.77
CA ILE A 77 7.17 -7.37 4.97
C ILE A 77 6.62 -8.78 5.04
N TYR A 78 6.06 -9.27 3.92
CA TYR A 78 5.35 -10.54 3.89
C TYR A 78 6.17 -11.67 3.24
N GLY A 79 7.29 -11.38 2.57
CA GLY A 79 8.08 -12.34 1.81
C GLY A 79 7.64 -12.42 0.33
N THR A 80 8.60 -12.50 -0.58
CA THR A 80 8.37 -12.36 -2.05
C THR A 80 7.37 -13.36 -2.64
N ARG A 81 7.26 -14.57 -2.06
CA ARG A 81 6.34 -15.62 -2.55
C ARG A 81 4.92 -15.50 -2.01
N ASN A 82 4.67 -14.52 -1.14
CA ASN A 82 3.40 -14.37 -0.44
C ASN A 82 2.57 -13.21 -0.96
N ILE A 83 3.06 -12.39 -1.90
CA ILE A 83 2.31 -11.29 -2.51
C ILE A 83 2.00 -11.62 -3.96
N GLU A 84 0.71 -11.63 -4.30
CA GLU A 84 0.21 -11.80 -5.65
C GLU A 84 -0.20 -10.44 -6.24
N CYS A 85 0.29 -10.09 -7.42
CA CYS A 85 -0.20 -8.90 -8.12
C CYS A 85 -1.42 -9.26 -8.96
N CYS A 86 -2.44 -8.43 -8.93
CA CYS A 86 -3.59 -8.58 -9.83
C CYS A 86 -3.14 -8.41 -11.28
N GLU A 87 -3.69 -9.23 -12.18
CA GLU A 87 -3.40 -9.17 -13.63
C GLU A 87 -3.86 -7.85 -14.28
#